data_AF-A0AAW2WCI8-F1
#
_entry.id   AF-A0AAW2WCI8-F1
#
_cell.length_a   1.000
_cell.length_b   1.000
_cell.length_c   1.000
_cell.angle_alpha   90.00
_cell.angle_beta   90.00
_cell.angle_gamma   90.00
#
_symmetry.space_group_name_H-M   'P 1'
#
loop_
_entity.id
_entity.type
_entity.pdbx_description
1 polymer ?
#
loop_
_entity_poly.entity_id
_entity_poly.type
_entity_poly.pdbx_seq_one_letter_code
_entity_poly.pdbx_strand_id
1 'polypeptide(L)'
;MWLKHHTFLETIKQSWCLPTEGNVQLQQKIYRIKKRLKQWNRDTFGNVFTTVKQAKQDATEAEKKFDRDPTEANLIALNRSNAVLVQALSLESEYWKQKSNCKWLEAGERNTKYFHSIMKKTRLKSTIHRIMEGNQEVTNLDQIRDSTATYFENLLMQSDQK
;
A
#
# COMPACT_ATOMS: atom_id res chain seq x y z
N MET A 1 -6.97 -10.61 0.70
CA MET A 1 -7.20 -10.84 -0.73
C MET A 1 -6.26 -11.91 -1.27
N TRP A 2 -4.97 -11.61 -1.45
CA TRP A 2 -4.02 -12.57 -2.04
C TRP A 2 -3.78 -13.82 -1.17
N LEU A 3 -3.53 -13.64 0.13
CA LEU A 3 -3.24 -14.73 1.07
C LEU A 3 -4.40 -15.72 1.28
N LYS A 4 -5.64 -15.30 0.95
CA LYS A 4 -6.83 -16.14 1.07
C LYS A 4 -7.08 -16.97 -0.19
N HIS A 5 -6.40 -16.66 -1.30
CA HIS A 5 -6.59 -17.35 -2.56
C HIS A 5 -5.80 -18.65 -2.59
N HIS A 6 -6.46 -19.76 -2.93
CA HIS A 6 -5.89 -21.10 -2.87
C HIS A 6 -4.62 -21.27 -3.72
N THR A 7 -4.54 -20.63 -4.89
CA THR A 7 -3.37 -20.71 -5.78
C THR A 7 -2.21 -19.79 -5.40
N PHE A 8 -2.35 -18.91 -4.41
CA PHE A 8 -1.34 -17.89 -4.11
C PHE A 8 -0.01 -18.51 -3.67
N LEU A 9 -0.05 -19.39 -2.67
CA LEU A 9 1.15 -20.03 -2.11
C LEU A 9 1.83 -20.93 -3.14
N GLU A 10 1.04 -21.65 -3.94
CA GLU A 10 1.55 -22.50 -4.99
C GLU A 10 2.29 -21.70 -6.06
N THR A 11 1.71 -20.59 -6.51
CA THR A 11 2.33 -19.68 -7.50
C THR A 11 3.69 -19.16 -7.03
N ILE A 12 3.82 -18.86 -5.73
CA ILE A 12 5.09 -18.44 -5.13
C ILE A 12 6.08 -19.60 -5.08
N LYS A 13 5.66 -20.77 -4.57
CA LYS A 13 6.51 -21.96 -4.44
C LYS A 13 7.09 -22.37 -5.79
N GLN A 14 6.24 -22.45 -6.82
CA GLN A 14 6.67 -22.77 -8.18
C GLN A 14 7.67 -21.75 -8.74
N SER A 15 7.62 -20.49 -8.33
CA SER A 15 8.57 -19.46 -8.80
C SER A 15 9.88 -19.45 -8.01
N TRP A 16 9.81 -19.79 -6.72
CA TRP A 16 10.93 -19.75 -5.78
C TRP A 16 11.88 -20.94 -5.94
N CYS A 17 11.32 -22.10 -6.28
CA CYS A 17 12.07 -23.34 -6.50
C CYS A 17 12.85 -23.37 -7.83
N LEU A 18 12.62 -22.40 -8.72
CA LEU A 18 13.36 -22.36 -9.98
C LEU A 18 14.84 -22.02 -9.73
N PRO A 19 15.77 -22.68 -10.45
CA PRO A 19 17.18 -22.42 -10.31
C PRO A 19 17.52 -20.97 -10.70
N THR A 20 18.54 -20.44 -10.02
CA THR A 20 19.13 -19.12 -10.24
C THR A 20 20.62 -19.25 -10.00
N GLU A 21 21.42 -18.63 -10.86
CA GLU A 21 22.89 -18.72 -10.83
C GLU A 21 23.51 -17.36 -10.48
N GLY A 22 24.73 -17.39 -9.93
CA GLY A 22 25.53 -16.19 -9.61
C GLY A 22 25.35 -15.65 -8.18
N ASN A 23 25.90 -14.48 -7.90
CA ASN A 23 25.89 -13.86 -6.55
C ASN A 23 24.61 -13.05 -6.23
N VAL A 24 23.69 -12.89 -7.19
CA VAL A 24 22.46 -12.09 -7.05
C VAL A 24 21.18 -12.93 -7.03
N GLN A 25 21.28 -14.20 -6.62
CA GLN A 25 20.18 -15.17 -6.65
C GLN A 25 18.92 -14.68 -5.94
N LEU A 26 19.05 -14.06 -4.76
CA LEU A 26 17.91 -13.57 -4.00
C LEU A 26 17.16 -12.45 -4.76
N GLN A 27 17.88 -11.49 -5.33
CA GLN A 27 17.30 -10.40 -6.10
C GLN A 27 16.57 -10.91 -7.34
N GLN A 28 17.17 -11.87 -8.05
CA GLN A 28 16.56 -12.51 -9.22
C GLN A 28 15.27 -13.25 -8.86
N LYS A 29 15.28 -14.02 -7.76
CA LYS A 29 14.09 -14.72 -7.25
C LYS A 29 12.97 -13.75 -6.88
N ILE A 30 13.29 -12.67 -6.18
CA ILE A 30 12.31 -11.63 -5.80
C ILE A 30 11.72 -10.95 -7.04
N TYR A 31 12.54 -10.57 -8.02
CA TYR A 31 12.07 -9.93 -9.25
C TYR A 31 11.16 -10.86 -10.07
N ARG A 32 11.52 -12.14 -10.16
CA ARG A 32 10.72 -13.17 -10.82
C ARG A 32 9.37 -13.35 -10.15
N ILE A 33 9.34 -13.49 -8.82
CA ILE A 33 8.10 -13.57 -8.05
C ILE A 33 7.26 -12.32 -8.27
N LYS A 34 7.86 -11.12 -8.21
CA LYS A 34 7.14 -9.86 -8.44
C LYS A 34 6.45 -9.85 -9.80
N LYS A 35 7.15 -10.25 -10.87
CA LYS A 35 6.60 -10.31 -12.23
C LYS A 35 5.44 -11.31 -12.30
N ARG A 36 5.62 -12.52 -11.76
CA ARG A 36 4.58 -13.55 -11.78
C ARG A 36 3.37 -13.18 -10.94
N LEU A 37 3.56 -12.61 -9.75
CA LEU A 37 2.46 -12.12 -8.91
C LEU A 37 1.69 -10.98 -9.56
N LYS A 38 2.37 -10.08 -10.29
CA LYS A 38 1.68 -9.02 -11.05
C LYS A 38 0.78 -9.60 -12.12
N GLN A 39 1.25 -10.62 -12.84
CA GLN A 39 0.45 -11.32 -13.85
C GLN A 39 -0.71 -12.09 -13.20
N TRP A 40 -0.42 -12.90 -12.19
CA TRP A 40 -1.42 -13.66 -11.44
C TRP A 40 -2.51 -12.78 -10.82
N ASN A 41 -2.15 -11.62 -10.27
CA ASN A 41 -3.14 -10.68 -9.74
C ASN A 41 -4.07 -10.16 -10.84
N ARG A 42 -3.54 -9.87 -12.03
CA ARG A 42 -4.34 -9.45 -13.18
C ARG A 42 -5.28 -10.56 -13.64
N ASP A 43 -4.80 -11.79 -13.70
CA ASP A 43 -5.58 -12.92 -14.23
C ASP A 43 -6.62 -13.44 -13.22
N THR A 44 -6.32 -13.35 -11.91
CA THR A 44 -7.19 -13.87 -10.84
C THR A 44 -8.21 -12.85 -10.37
N PHE A 45 -7.80 -11.59 -10.17
CA PHE A 45 -8.65 -10.55 -9.59
C PHE A 45 -8.98 -9.43 -10.58
N GLY A 46 -8.28 -9.35 -11.72
CA GLY A 46 -8.49 -8.29 -12.69
C GLY A 46 -8.35 -6.90 -12.08
N ASN A 47 -9.22 -6.00 -12.52
CA ASN A 47 -9.37 -4.69 -11.91
C ASN A 47 -10.59 -4.72 -10.96
N VAL A 48 -10.29 -4.79 -9.66
CA VAL A 48 -11.29 -4.83 -8.58
C VAL A 48 -12.28 -3.67 -8.69
N PHE A 49 -11.81 -2.48 -9.09
CA PHE A 49 -12.65 -1.30 -9.23
C PHE A 49 -13.65 -1.42 -10.38
N THR A 50 -13.25 -2.04 -11.50
CA THR A 50 -14.20 -2.29 -12.60
C THR A 50 -15.22 -3.35 -12.21
N THR A 51 -14.82 -4.37 -11.46
CA THR A 51 -15.73 -5.40 -10.95
C THR A 51 -16.77 -4.80 -9.99
N VAL A 52 -16.34 -3.94 -9.06
CA VAL A 52 -17.27 -3.22 -8.16
C VAL A 52 -18.19 -2.31 -8.95
N LYS A 53 -17.67 -1.58 -9.94
CA LYS A 53 -18.50 -0.70 -10.77
C LYS A 53 -19.58 -1.48 -11.52
N GLN A 54 -19.23 -2.60 -12.14
CA GLN A 54 -20.18 -3.44 -12.85
C GLN A 54 -21.22 -4.03 -11.89
N ALA A 55 -20.78 -4.60 -10.75
CA ALA A 55 -21.70 -5.18 -9.77
C ALA A 55 -22.69 -4.15 -9.20
N LYS A 56 -22.26 -2.88 -9.03
CA LYS A 56 -23.15 -1.78 -8.63
C LYS A 56 -24.19 -1.47 -9.71
N GLN A 57 -23.78 -1.46 -10.98
CA GLN A 57 -24.70 -1.25 -12.10
C GLN A 57 -25.72 -2.38 -12.18
N ASP A 58 -25.27 -3.63 -12.12
CA ASP A 58 -26.14 -4.81 -12.19
C ASP A 58 -27.14 -4.86 -11.01
N ALA A 59 -26.70 -4.49 -9.81
CA ALA A 59 -27.59 -4.39 -8.64
C ALA A 59 -28.64 -3.28 -8.82
N THR A 60 -28.23 -2.10 -9.31
CA THR A 60 -29.15 -0.98 -9.57
C THR A 60 -30.17 -1.33 -10.66
N GLU A 61 -29.75 -2.07 -11.69
CA GLU A 61 -30.64 -2.54 -12.74
C GLU A 61 -31.63 -3.59 -12.25
N ALA A 62 -31.17 -4.52 -11.40
CA ALA A 62 -32.04 -5.52 -10.78
C ALA A 62 -33.07 -4.86 -9.84
N GLU A 63 -32.68 -3.83 -9.10
CA GLU A 63 -33.56 -3.05 -8.23
C GLU A 63 -34.64 -2.34 -9.05
N LYS A 64 -34.26 -1.64 -10.12
CA LYS A 64 -35.22 -1.01 -11.05
C LYS A 64 -36.18 -2.00 -11.70
N LYS A 65 -35.74 -3.24 -11.97
CA LYS A 65 -36.61 -4.29 -12.53
C LYS A 65 -37.62 -4.76 -11.49
N PHE A 66 -37.18 -4.95 -10.25
CA PHE A 66 -38.06 -5.31 -9.15
C PHE A 66 -39.08 -4.21 -8.82
N ASP A 67 -38.66 -2.93 -8.82
CA ASP A 67 -39.56 -1.78 -8.60
C ASP A 67 -40.67 -1.69 -9.67
N ARG A 68 -40.35 -2.06 -10.91
CA ARG A 68 -41.31 -2.08 -12.03
C ARG A 68 -42.24 -3.28 -11.99
N ASP A 69 -41.71 -4.44 -11.59
CA ASP A 69 -42.43 -5.71 -11.57
C ASP A 69 -42.00 -6.56 -10.37
N PRO A 70 -42.70 -6.44 -9.22
CA PRO A 70 -42.33 -7.12 -7.99
C PRO A 70 -42.76 -8.58 -8.00
N THR A 71 -42.04 -9.40 -8.77
CA THR A 71 -42.19 -10.86 -8.83
C THR A 71 -41.11 -11.57 -8.03
N GLU A 72 -41.41 -12.80 -7.58
CA GLU A 72 -40.46 -13.65 -6.85
C GLU A 72 -39.17 -13.89 -7.66
N ALA A 73 -39.29 -14.08 -8.97
CA ALA A 73 -38.14 -14.24 -9.86
C ALA A 73 -37.22 -12.99 -9.86
N ASN A 74 -37.81 -11.79 -9.89
CA ASN A 74 -37.07 -10.54 -9.84
C ASN A 74 -36.46 -10.29 -8.46
N LEU A 75 -37.13 -10.70 -7.38
CA LEU A 75 -36.58 -10.65 -6.01
C LEU A 75 -35.35 -11.55 -5.88
N ILE A 76 -35.41 -12.77 -6.39
CA ILE A 76 -34.26 -13.70 -6.40
C ILE A 76 -33.10 -13.11 -7.23
N ALA A 77 -33.39 -12.51 -8.38
CA ALA A 77 -32.38 -11.88 -9.21
C ALA A 77 -31.71 -10.68 -8.50
N LEU A 78 -32.50 -9.83 -7.83
CA LEU A 78 -32.00 -8.71 -7.02
C LEU A 78 -31.10 -9.20 -5.89
N ASN A 79 -31.54 -10.20 -5.13
CA ASN A 79 -30.75 -10.79 -4.05
C ASN A 79 -29.42 -11.37 -4.55
N ARG A 80 -29.42 -12.02 -5.72
CA ARG A 80 -28.18 -12.52 -6.36
C ARG A 80 -27.25 -11.36 -6.73
N SER A 81 -27.74 -10.33 -7.41
CA SER A 81 -26.93 -9.16 -7.78
C SER A 81 -26.36 -8.45 -6.55
N ASN A 82 -27.15 -8.30 -5.49
CA ASN A 82 -26.71 -7.74 -4.21
C ASN A 82 -25.63 -8.60 -3.54
N ALA A 83 -25.77 -9.93 -3.55
CA ALA A 83 -24.75 -10.82 -3.02
C ALA A 83 -23.42 -10.68 -3.76
N VAL A 84 -23.46 -10.57 -5.10
CA VAL A 84 -22.27 -10.31 -5.93
C VAL A 84 -21.64 -8.96 -5.60
N LEU A 85 -22.46 -7.91 -5.44
CA LEU A 85 -22.00 -6.59 -5.05
C LEU A 85 -21.29 -6.60 -3.67
N VAL A 86 -21.89 -7.27 -2.68
CA VAL A 86 -21.28 -7.42 -1.34
C VAL A 86 -19.92 -8.11 -1.43
N GLN A 87 -19.80 -9.18 -2.22
CA GLN A 87 -18.52 -9.86 -2.43
C GLN A 87 -17.48 -8.95 -3.09
N ALA A 88 -17.87 -8.20 -4.13
CA ALA A 88 -16.98 -7.26 -4.81
C ALA A 88 -16.48 -6.14 -3.88
N LEU A 89 -17.38 -5.57 -3.07
CA LEU A 89 -17.03 -4.55 -2.06
C LEU A 89 -16.10 -5.11 -0.97
N SER A 90 -16.32 -6.36 -0.55
CA SER A 90 -15.41 -7.05 0.38
C SER A 90 -14.00 -7.19 -0.21
N LEU A 91 -13.88 -7.59 -1.48
CA LEU A 91 -12.59 -7.63 -2.17
C LEU A 91 -11.92 -6.25 -2.24
N GLU A 92 -12.67 -5.20 -2.55
CA GLU A 92 -12.17 -3.82 -2.59
C GLU A 92 -11.68 -3.36 -1.21
N SER A 93 -12.44 -3.65 -0.15
CA SER A 93 -12.04 -3.36 1.23
C SER A 93 -10.73 -4.07 1.59
N GLU A 94 -10.60 -5.34 1.26
CA GLU A 94 -9.35 -6.08 1.48
C GLU A 94 -8.18 -5.53 0.67
N TYR A 95 -8.42 -5.11 -0.59
CA TYR A 95 -7.42 -4.46 -1.42
C TYR A 95 -6.90 -3.18 -0.74
N TRP A 96 -7.82 -2.31 -0.29
CA TRP A 96 -7.44 -1.08 0.40
C TRP A 96 -6.76 -1.36 1.73
N LYS A 97 -7.21 -2.35 2.52
CA LYS A 97 -6.55 -2.78 3.77
C LYS A 97 -5.10 -3.21 3.52
N GLN A 98 -4.84 -3.93 2.42
CA GLN A 98 -3.48 -4.32 2.03
C GLN A 98 -2.65 -3.11 1.58
N LYS A 99 -3.23 -2.22 0.77
CA LYS A 99 -2.52 -1.08 0.17
C LYS A 99 -2.22 0.04 1.15
N SER A 100 -3.11 0.31 2.09
CA SER A 100 -2.93 1.29 3.16
C SER A 100 -1.86 0.87 4.17
N ASN A 101 -1.28 -0.33 4.04
CA ASN A 101 -0.46 -0.95 5.08
C ASN A 101 -1.16 -0.85 6.44
N CYS A 102 -2.47 -1.16 6.52
CA CYS A 102 -3.26 -1.06 7.76
C CYS A 102 -2.69 -1.85 8.96
N LYS A 103 -1.61 -2.62 8.79
CA LYS A 103 -0.72 -3.04 9.89
C LYS A 103 -0.22 -1.86 10.72
N TRP A 104 0.00 -0.69 10.14
CA TRP A 104 0.35 0.53 10.88
C TRP A 104 -0.79 1.01 11.77
N LEU A 105 -2.05 0.89 11.35
CA LEU A 105 -3.20 1.21 12.20
C LEU A 105 -3.41 0.16 13.30
N GLU A 106 -3.41 -1.14 12.96
CA GLU A 106 -3.58 -2.24 13.94
C GLU A 106 -2.41 -2.37 14.94
N ALA A 107 -1.18 -2.03 14.54
CA ALA A 107 0.02 -2.16 15.37
C ALA A 107 0.67 -0.82 15.77
N GLY A 108 0.12 0.32 15.34
CA GLY A 108 0.60 1.66 15.69
C GLY A 108 -0.16 2.28 16.86
N GLU A 109 -1.41 1.90 17.12
CA GLU A 109 -2.09 2.23 18.39
C GLU A 109 -1.51 1.44 19.56
N ARG A 110 -1.02 0.22 19.30
CA ARG A 110 -0.23 -0.54 20.27
C ARG A 110 1.21 -0.05 20.14
N ASN A 111 1.83 0.43 21.22
CA ASN A 111 3.27 0.74 21.31
C ASN A 111 4.15 -0.51 21.07
N THR A 112 4.12 -1.07 19.86
CA THR A 112 4.79 -2.32 19.51
C THR A 112 6.25 -2.08 19.14
N LYS A 113 7.06 -3.14 19.21
CA LYS A 113 8.46 -3.12 18.72
C LYS A 113 8.56 -2.64 17.26
N TYR A 114 7.52 -2.87 16.45
CA TYR A 114 7.44 -2.40 15.07
C TYR A 114 7.37 -0.87 14.99
N PHE A 115 6.52 -0.23 15.79
CA PHE A 115 6.43 1.24 15.88
C PHE A 115 7.78 1.86 16.26
N HIS A 116 8.42 1.35 17.31
CA HIS A 116 9.73 1.83 17.73
C HIS A 116 10.81 1.58 16.69
N SER A 117 10.76 0.48 15.92
CA SER A 117 11.69 0.21 14.83
C SER A 117 11.53 1.20 13.67
N ILE A 118 10.30 1.55 13.30
CA ILE A 118 10.03 2.55 12.27
C ILE A 118 10.48 3.93 12.75
N MET A 119 10.14 4.31 13.99
CA MET A 119 10.59 5.59 14.57
C MET A 119 12.11 5.68 14.66
N LYS A 120 12.81 4.59 15.02
CA LYS A 120 14.27 4.54 14.97
C LYS A 120 14.81 4.75 13.56
N LYS A 121 14.21 4.10 12.54
CA LYS A 121 14.61 4.26 11.15
C LYS A 121 14.37 5.69 10.64
N THR A 122 13.22 6.27 10.97
CA THR A 122 12.89 7.66 10.61
C THR A 122 13.85 8.63 11.30
N ARG A 123 14.11 8.46 12.61
CA ARG A 123 15.11 9.25 13.33
C ARG A 123 16.48 9.14 12.67
N LEU A 124 16.97 7.92 12.40
CA LEU A 124 18.26 7.72 11.73
C LEU A 124 18.34 8.43 10.36
N LYS A 125 17.25 8.40 9.59
CA LYS A 125 17.18 9.08 8.29
C LYS A 125 17.14 10.61 8.41
N SER A 126 16.48 11.12 9.45
CA SER A 126 16.30 12.56 9.69
C SER A 126 17.42 13.18 10.51
N THR A 127 18.28 12.38 11.15
CA THR A 127 19.44 12.89 11.86
C THR A 127 20.48 13.38 10.87
N ILE A 128 20.77 14.68 10.93
CA ILE A 128 21.86 15.30 10.20
C ILE A 128 23.13 15.07 11.02
N HIS A 129 24.01 14.20 10.51
CA HIS A 129 25.25 13.85 11.20
C HIS A 129 26.39 14.82 10.91
N ARG A 130 26.35 15.49 9.75
CA ARG A 130 27.41 16.39 9.27
C ARG A 130 26.79 17.48 8.41
N ILE A 131 27.30 18.70 8.52
CA ILE A 131 26.98 19.80 7.61
C ILE A 131 28.29 20.45 7.12
N MET A 132 28.23 21.08 5.96
CA MET A 132 29.34 21.86 5.41
C MET A 132 29.06 23.35 5.67
N GLU A 133 29.95 24.01 6.41
CA GLU A 133 29.91 25.44 6.65
C GLU A 133 31.08 26.07 5.86
N GLY A 134 30.78 26.56 4.66
CA GLY A 134 31.81 26.94 3.68
C GLY A 134 32.64 25.73 3.24
N ASN A 135 33.94 25.74 3.57
CA ASN A 135 34.89 24.65 3.28
C ASN A 135 35.19 23.75 4.49
N GLN A 136 34.57 24.00 5.64
CA GLN A 136 34.81 23.24 6.86
C GLN A 136 33.65 22.26 7.13
N GLU A 137 34.01 21.02 7.47
CA GLU A 137 33.05 19.98 7.80
C GLU A 137 32.77 19.98 9.31
N VAL A 138 31.52 20.23 9.68
CA VAL A 138 31.06 20.27 11.07
C VAL A 138 30.34 18.96 11.39
N THR A 139 30.80 18.27 12.43
CA THR A 139 30.32 16.95 12.88
C THR A 139 29.70 16.96 14.26
N ASN A 140 29.91 18.03 15.03
CA ASN A 140 29.38 18.16 16.38
C ASN A 140 27.92 18.61 16.32
N LEU A 141 27.00 17.88 16.97
CA LEU A 141 25.57 18.15 16.95
C LEU A 141 25.18 19.53 17.50
N ASP A 142 25.88 20.03 18.52
CA ASP A 142 25.60 21.36 19.08
C ASP A 142 26.01 22.46 18.09
N GLN A 143 27.16 22.29 17.44
CA GLN A 143 27.63 23.21 16.39
C GLN A 143 26.74 23.14 15.14
N ILE A 144 26.27 21.95 14.76
CA ILE A 144 25.30 21.77 13.67
C ILE A 144 24.03 22.55 13.98
N ARG A 145 23.50 22.44 15.21
CA ARG A 145 22.29 23.17 15.63
C ARG A 145 22.49 24.68 15.54
N ASP A 146 23.58 25.19 16.10
CA ASP A 146 23.82 26.63 16.19
C ASP A 146 24.11 27.24 14.81
N SER A 147 24.86 26.54 13.95
CA SER A 147 25.10 26.93 12.56
C SER A 147 23.81 26.90 11.74
N THR A 148 22.97 25.87 11.92
CA THR A 148 21.67 25.78 11.24
C THR A 148 20.73 26.90 11.69
N ALA A 149 20.68 27.23 12.99
CA ALA A 149 19.89 28.35 13.52
C ALA A 149 20.34 29.69 12.93
N THR A 150 21.65 29.96 12.96
CA THR A 150 22.25 31.18 12.40
C THR A 150 21.99 31.31 10.90
N TYR A 151 22.08 30.20 10.15
CA TYR A 151 21.77 30.19 8.72
C TYR A 151 20.32 30.56 8.44
N PHE A 152 19.36 29.96 9.15
CA PHE A 152 17.94 30.25 8.95
C PHE A 152 17.54 31.62 9.46
N GLU A 153 18.12 32.12 10.55
CA GLU A 153 17.94 33.50 11.00
C GLU A 153 18.37 34.49 9.92
N ASN A 154 19.58 34.33 9.36
CA ASN A 154 20.06 35.18 8.28
C ASN A 154 19.21 35.06 7.01
N LEU A 155 18.78 33.85 6.65
CA LEU A 155 17.92 33.61 5.48
C LEU A 155 16.55 34.31 5.63
N LEU A 156 15.95 34.24 6.82
CA LEU A 156 14.66 34.83 7.11
C LEU A 156 14.75 36.35 7.27
N MET A 157 15.81 36.86 7.90
CA MET A 157 16.04 38.30 8.02
C MET A 157 16.33 38.98 6.68
N GLN A 158 16.95 38.27 5.72
CA GLN A 158 17.13 38.79 4.36
C GLN A 158 15.82 38.85 3.55
N SER A 159 14.79 38.10 3.93
CA SER A 159 13.49 38.12 3.24
C SER A 159 12.55 39.25 3.66
N ASP A 160 12.85 39.97 4.74
CA ASP A 160 12.05 41.11 5.23
C ASP A 160 12.48 42.47 4.62
N GLN A 161 13.42 42.47 3.66
CA GLN A 161 13.94 43.69 2.99
C GLN A 161 13.42 43.88 1.55
N LYS A 162 12.18 43.46 1.25
CA LYS A 162 11.50 43.77 -0.01
C LYS A 162 10.17 44.49 0.19
#